data_AF-A0A836EMP6-F1
#
_entry.id   AF-A0A836EMP6-F1
#
_cell.length_a   1.000
_cell.length_b   1.000
_cell.length_c   1.000
_cell.angle_alpha   90.00
_cell.angle_beta   90.00
_cell.angle_gamma   90.00
#
_symmetry.space_group_name_H-M   'P 1'
#
loop_
_entity.id
_entity.type
_entity.pdbx_description
1 polymer ?
#
loop_
_entity_poly.entity_id
_entity_poly.type
_entity_poly.pdbx_seq_one_letter_code
_entity_poly.pdbx_strand_id
1 'polypeptide(L)'
;MTTAMKTTLFTIPFVSTIQHIAVAKAFAKGESLDITQEIIALGACNIFGSFVCSMPVTGSFVRTAINHASGVKTPLGGIFTGSLVLFAVGLLTFTFRFIPKATLAGLVIYSMYNMLDFPTYRLLWRAKKINFFVMNLTLINGVFLGLEYGILIGIVANLVVLLYFSAHPSIQTKIEQIKGKTVIIIIPKETIAFPAAERLRANVMKVSGENSCNMIILDCKNLKRFDVTIAENIKLLGKNFSVRGQTIVCSNCCENVNAVLKVVAPELLNVKEDESNHAEERTAYFICSSI
;
A
#
# COMPACT_ATOMS: atom_id res chain seq x y z
N MET A 1 -7.60 -19.50 -33.34
CA MET A 1 -8.52 -18.37 -33.04
C MET A 1 -9.22 -18.52 -31.68
N THR A 2 -9.72 -19.70 -31.32
CA THR A 2 -10.43 -19.94 -30.04
C THR A 2 -9.54 -19.84 -28.79
N THR A 3 -8.26 -20.22 -28.85
CA THR A 3 -7.33 -20.06 -27.72
C THR A 3 -7.01 -18.59 -27.42
N ALA A 4 -6.92 -17.74 -28.45
CA ALA A 4 -6.69 -16.30 -28.28
C ALA A 4 -7.89 -15.62 -27.60
N MET A 5 -9.12 -16.02 -27.92
CA MET A 5 -10.33 -15.50 -27.27
C MET A 5 -10.40 -15.86 -25.78
N LYS A 6 -9.91 -17.04 -25.38
CA LYS A 6 -9.98 -17.50 -23.98
C LYS A 6 -9.17 -16.62 -23.03
N THR A 7 -7.96 -16.21 -23.41
CA THR A 7 -7.11 -15.35 -22.55
C THR A 7 -7.62 -13.92 -22.54
N THR A 8 -7.98 -13.37 -23.70
CA THR A 8 -8.47 -11.98 -23.80
C THR A 8 -9.80 -11.76 -23.08
N LEU A 9 -10.62 -12.81 -22.92
CA LEU A 9 -11.89 -12.75 -22.20
C LEU A 9 -11.71 -12.29 -20.74
N PHE A 10 -10.62 -12.69 -20.09
CA PHE A 10 -10.33 -12.29 -18.72
C PHE A 10 -9.48 -11.03 -18.65
N THR A 11 -8.50 -10.89 -19.55
CA THR A 11 -7.58 -9.76 -19.48
C THR A 11 -8.25 -8.42 -19.80
N ILE A 12 -9.13 -8.37 -20.81
CA ILE A 12 -9.75 -7.10 -21.24
C ILE A 12 -10.65 -6.51 -20.13
N PRO A 13 -11.59 -7.25 -19.50
CA PRO A 13 -12.39 -6.72 -18.41
C PRO A 13 -11.53 -6.33 -17.20
N PHE A 14 -10.51 -7.12 -16.88
CA PHE A 14 -9.62 -6.84 -15.75
C PHE A 14 -8.82 -5.54 -15.94
N VAL A 15 -8.18 -5.37 -17.10
CA VAL A 15 -7.45 -4.14 -17.41
C VAL A 15 -8.41 -2.95 -17.54
N SER A 16 -9.58 -3.14 -18.17
CA SER A 16 -10.61 -2.12 -18.33
C SER A 16 -11.13 -1.60 -16.98
N THR A 17 -11.42 -2.50 -16.04
CA THR A 17 -11.90 -2.15 -14.70
C THR A 17 -10.84 -1.39 -13.89
N ILE A 18 -9.59 -1.87 -13.90
CA ILE A 18 -8.47 -1.18 -13.23
C ILE A 18 -8.27 0.22 -13.81
N GLN A 19 -8.26 0.34 -15.14
CA GLN A 19 -8.13 1.62 -15.82
C GLN A 19 -9.28 2.57 -15.44
N HIS A 20 -10.51 2.08 -15.49
CA HIS A 20 -11.69 2.86 -15.14
C HIS A 20 -11.64 3.39 -13.71
N ILE A 21 -11.31 2.54 -12.73
CA ILE A 21 -11.15 2.93 -11.33
C ILE A 21 -10.00 3.93 -11.16
N ALA A 22 -8.88 3.75 -11.88
CA ALA A 22 -7.76 4.67 -11.85
C ALA A 22 -8.16 6.07 -12.35
N VAL A 23 -8.91 6.15 -13.44
CA VAL A 23 -9.47 7.42 -13.95
C VAL A 23 -10.43 8.02 -12.93
N ALA A 24 -11.41 7.24 -12.44
CA ALA A 24 -12.39 7.73 -11.49
C ALA A 24 -11.72 8.32 -10.22
N LYS A 25 -10.74 7.62 -9.65
CA LYS A 25 -9.97 8.11 -8.50
C LYS A 25 -9.14 9.35 -8.81
N ALA A 26 -8.53 9.42 -9.99
CA ALA A 26 -7.73 10.58 -10.39
C ALA A 26 -8.56 11.88 -10.48
N PHE A 27 -9.86 11.76 -10.77
CA PHE A 27 -10.77 12.91 -10.91
C PHE A 27 -11.74 13.09 -9.72
N ALA A 28 -11.70 12.22 -8.70
CA ALA A 28 -12.63 12.26 -7.56
C ALA A 28 -12.45 13.48 -6.63
N LYS A 29 -11.40 14.30 -6.75
CA LYS A 29 -11.19 15.57 -6.01
C LYS A 29 -11.48 15.56 -4.49
N GLY A 30 -11.32 14.40 -3.83
CA GLY A 30 -11.57 14.24 -2.40
C GLY A 30 -13.03 13.89 -2.04
N GLU A 31 -13.91 13.75 -3.02
CA GLU A 31 -15.22 13.16 -2.85
C GLU A 31 -15.11 11.65 -2.65
N SER A 32 -16.04 11.09 -1.89
CA SER A 32 -16.14 9.64 -1.66
C SER A 32 -16.61 8.95 -2.94
N LEU A 33 -15.71 8.19 -3.56
CA LEU A 33 -16.01 7.34 -4.72
C LEU A 33 -16.40 5.93 -4.27
N ASP A 34 -17.62 5.49 -4.60
CA ASP A 34 -18.02 4.10 -4.43
C ASP A 34 -17.54 3.26 -5.61
N ILE A 35 -16.45 2.51 -5.37
CA ILE A 35 -15.84 1.63 -6.37
C ILE A 35 -16.80 0.51 -6.80
N THR A 36 -17.65 0.02 -5.91
CA THR A 36 -18.59 -1.06 -6.21
C THR A 36 -19.62 -0.58 -7.22
N GLN A 37 -20.14 0.64 -7.03
CA GLN A 37 -21.09 1.26 -7.94
C GLN A 37 -20.47 1.50 -9.33
N GLU A 38 -19.24 2.01 -9.41
CA GLU A 38 -18.53 2.21 -10.68
C GLU A 38 -18.31 0.89 -11.44
N ILE A 39 -17.96 -0.20 -10.75
CA ILE A 39 -17.79 -1.52 -11.38
C ILE A 39 -19.12 -2.04 -11.94
N ILE A 40 -20.21 -1.90 -11.18
CA ILE A 40 -21.55 -2.31 -11.63
C ILE A 40 -21.99 -1.46 -12.84
N ALA A 41 -21.75 -0.15 -12.80
CA ALA A 41 -22.07 0.75 -13.91
C ALA A 41 -21.27 0.39 -15.18
N LEU A 42 -19.97 0.15 -15.05
CA LEU A 42 -19.11 -0.28 -16.16
C LEU A 42 -19.55 -1.63 -16.75
N GLY A 43 -19.94 -2.56 -15.89
CA GLY A 43 -20.48 -3.87 -16.29
C GLY A 43 -21.79 -3.71 -17.07
N ALA A 44 -22.74 -2.94 -16.54
CA ALA A 44 -24.00 -2.64 -17.20
C ALA A 44 -23.76 -1.97 -18.57
N CYS A 45 -22.88 -0.96 -18.64
CA CYS A 45 -22.52 -0.29 -19.89
C CYS A 45 -22.01 -1.27 -20.96
N ASN A 46 -21.15 -2.22 -20.59
CA ASN A 46 -20.62 -3.20 -21.53
C ASN A 46 -21.67 -4.27 -21.94
N ILE A 47 -22.56 -4.67 -21.02
CA ILE A 47 -23.69 -5.56 -21.34
C ILE A 47 -24.62 -4.89 -22.35
N PHE A 48 -25.08 -3.66 -22.07
CA PHE A 48 -25.94 -2.92 -23.01
C PHE A 48 -25.22 -2.62 -24.34
N GLY A 49 -23.92 -2.30 -24.30
CA GLY A 49 -23.10 -2.07 -25.49
C GLY A 49 -22.95 -3.31 -26.37
N SER A 50 -22.99 -4.51 -25.80
CA SER A 50 -22.86 -5.75 -26.57
C SER A 50 -24.00 -5.98 -27.57
N PHE A 51 -25.22 -5.52 -27.26
CA PHE A 51 -26.39 -5.64 -28.14
C PHE A 51 -26.29 -4.79 -29.41
N VAL A 52 -25.44 -3.76 -29.41
CA VAL A 52 -25.23 -2.86 -30.55
C VAL A 52 -23.87 -3.05 -31.22
N CYS A 53 -23.22 -4.20 -30.99
CA CYS A 53 -21.88 -4.52 -31.51
C CYS A 53 -20.80 -3.51 -31.09
N SER A 54 -20.92 -2.92 -29.88
CA SER A 54 -19.91 -2.00 -29.36
C SER A 54 -18.61 -2.74 -29.00
N MET A 55 -17.48 -2.05 -29.18
CA MET A 55 -16.23 -2.46 -28.55
C MET A 55 -16.32 -2.30 -27.01
N PRO A 56 -15.53 -3.06 -26.23
CA PRO A 56 -15.46 -2.90 -24.78
C PRO A 56 -15.15 -1.45 -24.39
N VAL A 57 -15.99 -0.88 -23.53
CA VAL A 57 -15.89 0.50 -23.07
C VAL A 57 -15.19 0.55 -21.73
N THR A 58 -14.38 1.59 -21.52
CA THR A 58 -13.66 1.88 -20.27
C THR A 58 -13.53 3.39 -20.05
N GLY A 59 -13.07 3.79 -18.86
CA GLY A 59 -12.73 5.18 -18.56
C GLY A 59 -11.54 5.68 -19.40
N SER A 60 -11.61 6.93 -19.86
CA SER A 60 -10.57 7.55 -20.68
C SER A 60 -9.95 8.74 -19.97
N PHE A 61 -8.66 8.67 -19.65
CA PHE A 61 -7.91 9.80 -19.04
C PHE A 61 -8.05 11.08 -19.86
N VAL A 62 -7.87 11.00 -21.18
CA VAL A 62 -7.92 12.15 -22.08
C VAL A 62 -9.32 12.76 -22.13
N ARG A 63 -10.37 11.95 -22.35
CA ARG A 63 -11.74 12.49 -22.48
C ARG A 63 -12.26 13.02 -21.16
N THR A 64 -11.98 12.34 -20.04
CA THR A 64 -12.39 12.81 -18.71
C THR A 64 -11.65 14.08 -18.32
N ALA A 65 -10.35 14.20 -18.63
CA ALA A 65 -9.58 15.43 -18.39
C ALA A 65 -10.18 16.63 -19.14
N ILE A 66 -10.49 16.46 -20.42
CA ILE A 66 -11.10 17.52 -21.24
C ILE A 66 -12.50 17.86 -20.71
N ASN A 67 -13.33 16.86 -20.43
CA ASN A 67 -14.68 17.07 -19.91
C ASN A 67 -14.66 17.84 -18.58
N HIS A 68 -13.71 17.51 -17.71
CA HIS A 68 -13.49 18.18 -16.44
C HIS A 68 -12.95 19.62 -16.64
N ALA A 69 -12.00 19.83 -17.56
CA ALA A 69 -11.47 21.16 -17.88
C ALA A 69 -12.54 22.09 -18.50
N SER A 70 -13.50 21.52 -19.24
CA SER A 70 -14.66 22.23 -19.79
C SER A 70 -15.71 22.58 -18.74
N GLY A 71 -15.52 22.21 -17.46
CA GLY A 71 -16.42 22.58 -16.36
C GLY A 71 -17.72 21.77 -16.29
N VAL A 72 -17.77 20.58 -16.90
CA VAL A 72 -18.93 19.69 -16.83
C VAL A 72 -19.06 19.13 -15.41
N LYS A 73 -20.22 19.33 -14.78
CA LYS A 73 -20.49 18.94 -13.38
C LYS A 73 -21.46 17.77 -13.24
N THR A 74 -22.16 17.41 -14.32
CA THR A 74 -23.24 16.41 -14.28
C THR A 74 -22.99 15.31 -15.32
N PRO A 75 -23.46 14.07 -15.07
CA PRO A 75 -23.35 12.97 -16.03
C PRO A 75 -24.14 13.22 -17.32
N LEU A 76 -25.06 14.20 -17.33
CA LEU A 76 -25.78 14.65 -18.52
C LEU A 76 -24.85 15.11 -19.65
N GLY A 77 -23.62 15.54 -19.34
CA GLY A 77 -22.61 15.84 -20.37
C GLY A 77 -22.26 14.63 -21.25
N GLY A 78 -22.34 13.42 -20.70
CA GLY A 78 -22.17 12.17 -21.44
C GLY A 78 -23.26 11.94 -22.49
N ILE A 79 -24.51 12.28 -22.15
CA ILE A 79 -25.64 12.17 -23.08
C ILE A 79 -25.49 13.19 -24.22
N PHE A 80 -25.15 14.44 -23.88
CA PHE A 80 -24.93 15.48 -24.90
C PHE A 80 -23.81 15.10 -25.87
N THR A 81 -22.66 14.68 -25.34
CA THR A 81 -21.52 14.24 -26.17
C THR A 81 -21.84 12.99 -26.98
N GLY A 82 -22.54 12.01 -26.42
CA GLY A 82 -23.00 10.82 -27.14
C GLY A 82 -23.95 11.14 -28.29
N SER A 83 -24.97 11.97 -28.04
CA SER A 83 -25.92 12.41 -29.08
C SER A 83 -25.23 13.20 -30.20
N LEU A 84 -24.27 14.06 -29.84
CA LEU A 84 -23.48 14.81 -30.82
C LEU A 84 -22.64 13.89 -31.70
N VAL A 85 -22.03 12.84 -31.12
CA VAL A 85 -21.28 11.83 -31.88
C VAL A 85 -22.20 11.04 -32.82
N LEU A 86 -23.38 10.62 -32.35
CA LEU A 86 -24.35 9.94 -33.20
C LEU A 86 -24.81 10.82 -34.36
N PHE A 87 -25.09 12.10 -34.10
CA PHE A 87 -25.47 13.06 -35.13
C PHE A 87 -24.33 13.30 -36.13
N ALA A 88 -23.11 13.45 -35.65
CA ALA A 88 -21.93 13.64 -36.48
C ALA A 88 -21.65 12.43 -37.38
N VAL A 89 -21.77 11.21 -36.87
CA VAL A 89 -21.61 10.01 -37.71
C VAL A 89 -22.79 9.85 -38.67
N GLY A 90 -24.02 10.16 -38.26
CA GLY A 90 -25.19 10.08 -39.13
C GLY A 90 -25.16 11.05 -40.31
N LEU A 91 -24.74 12.30 -40.10
CA LEU A 91 -24.83 13.37 -41.10
C LEU A 91 -23.48 13.75 -41.73
N LEU A 92 -22.38 13.72 -40.97
CA LEU A 92 -21.06 14.26 -41.37
C LEU A 92 -20.08 13.19 -41.87
N THR A 93 -20.48 11.91 -41.99
CA THR A 93 -19.57 10.83 -42.43
C THR A 93 -18.89 11.13 -43.77
N PHE A 94 -19.59 11.76 -44.72
CA PHE A 94 -18.99 12.13 -46.01
C PHE A 94 -17.86 13.16 -45.84
N THR A 95 -18.03 14.13 -44.94
CA THR A 95 -17.01 15.14 -44.63
C THR A 95 -15.79 14.55 -43.94
N PHE A 96 -15.99 13.58 -43.04
CA PHE A 96 -14.89 12.93 -42.31
C PHE A 96 -13.92 12.16 -43.22
N ARG A 97 -14.35 11.77 -44.43
CA ARG A 97 -13.47 11.14 -45.42
C ARG A 97 -12.28 12.02 -45.83
N PHE A 98 -12.42 13.33 -45.76
CA PHE A 98 -11.36 14.27 -46.13
C PHE A 98 -10.31 14.49 -45.05
N ILE A 99 -10.51 13.94 -43.84
CA ILE A 99 -9.56 14.11 -42.73
C ILE A 99 -8.28 13.33 -43.01
N PRO A 100 -7.12 14.00 -43.13
CA PRO A 100 -5.85 13.31 -43.33
C PRO A 100 -5.49 12.46 -42.12
N LYS A 101 -5.02 11.23 -42.35
CA LYS A 101 -4.53 10.34 -41.28
C LYS A 101 -3.39 10.98 -40.48
N ALA A 102 -2.59 11.84 -41.10
CA ALA A 102 -1.50 12.57 -40.46
C ALA A 102 -2.02 13.48 -39.33
N THR A 103 -3.16 14.16 -39.53
CA THR A 103 -3.76 15.03 -38.52
C THR A 103 -4.23 14.23 -37.31
N LEU A 104 -4.82 13.05 -37.53
CA LEU A 104 -5.22 12.14 -36.46
C LEU A 104 -4.02 11.61 -35.67
N ALA A 105 -2.94 11.22 -36.36
CA ALA A 105 -1.70 10.79 -35.72
C ALA A 105 -1.08 11.91 -34.87
N GLY A 106 -1.02 13.14 -35.40
CA GLY A 106 -0.53 14.31 -34.67
C GLY A 106 -1.34 14.60 -33.41
N LEU A 107 -2.67 14.50 -33.48
CA LEU A 107 -3.56 14.66 -32.33
C LEU A 107 -3.30 13.60 -31.25
N VAL A 108 -3.11 12.33 -31.63
CA VAL A 108 -2.81 11.24 -30.69
C VAL A 108 -1.46 11.49 -30.01
N ILE A 109 -0.41 11.80 -30.77
CA ILE A 109 0.94 12.07 -30.20
C ILE A 109 0.90 13.24 -29.22
N TYR A 110 0.24 14.35 -29.59
CA TYR A 110 0.07 15.51 -28.71
C TYR A 110 -0.70 15.16 -27.42
N SER A 111 -1.79 14.40 -27.56
CA SER A 111 -2.61 13.98 -26.41
C SER A 111 -1.83 13.10 -25.43
N MET A 112 -1.01 12.18 -25.95
CA MET A 112 -0.16 11.31 -25.13
C MET A 112 0.96 12.08 -24.44
N TYR A 113 1.58 13.05 -25.13
CA TYR A 113 2.61 13.91 -24.54
C TYR A 113 2.06 14.67 -23.32
N ASN A 114 0.85 15.23 -23.43
CA ASN A 114 0.21 15.96 -22.33
C ASN A 114 -0.24 15.06 -21.17
N MET A 115 -0.30 13.73 -21.37
CA MET A 115 -0.65 12.77 -20.32
C MET A 115 0.56 12.41 -19.45
N LEU A 116 1.79 12.74 -19.87
CA LEU A 116 3.00 12.47 -19.12
C LEU A 116 3.20 13.50 -17.98
N ASP A 117 3.11 13.03 -16.74
CA ASP A 117 3.35 13.84 -15.54
C ASP A 117 4.83 13.86 -15.16
N PHE A 118 5.61 14.72 -15.83
CA PHE A 118 7.02 14.95 -15.53
C PHE A 118 7.31 15.43 -14.09
N PRO A 119 6.48 16.30 -13.47
CA PRO A 119 6.62 16.66 -12.06
C PRO A 119 6.63 15.45 -11.12
N THR A 120 5.69 14.53 -11.28
CA THR A 120 5.61 13.30 -10.46
C THR A 120 6.85 12.42 -10.65
N TYR A 121 7.35 12.31 -11.88
CA TYR A 121 8.59 11.57 -12.16
C TYR A 121 9.79 12.13 -11.37
N ARG A 122 9.93 13.46 -11.32
CA ARG A 122 10.98 14.15 -10.55
C ARG A 122 10.79 13.99 -9.04
N LEU A 123 9.54 14.04 -8.56
CA LEU A 123 9.22 13.84 -7.15
C LEU A 123 9.63 12.44 -6.69
N LEU A 124 9.29 11.40 -7.46
CA LEU A 124 9.65 10.01 -7.13
C LEU A 124 11.17 9.82 -7.05
N TRP A 125 11.91 10.42 -7.97
CA TRP A 125 13.39 10.37 -7.96
C TRP A 125 13.98 10.98 -6.70
N ARG A 126 13.47 12.14 -6.26
CA ARG A 126 13.95 12.82 -5.05
C ARG A 126 13.49 12.16 -3.75
N ALA A 127 12.29 11.57 -3.73
CA ALA A 127 11.70 11.00 -2.53
C ALA A 127 12.28 9.60 -2.20
N LYS A 128 12.12 8.62 -3.10
CA LYS A 128 12.59 7.25 -2.89
C LYS A 128 12.98 6.60 -4.21
N LYS A 129 14.29 6.34 -4.38
CA LYS A 129 14.85 5.67 -5.57
C LYS A 129 14.22 4.30 -5.88
N ILE A 130 13.75 3.58 -4.86
CA ILE A 130 13.12 2.27 -5.07
C ILE A 130 11.78 2.37 -5.82
N ASN A 131 10.95 3.36 -5.50
CA ASN A 131 9.68 3.60 -6.19
C ASN A 131 9.91 4.07 -7.62
N PHE A 132 10.96 4.88 -7.81
CA PHE A 132 11.39 5.27 -9.14
C PHE A 132 11.82 4.07 -9.99
N PHE A 133 12.58 3.12 -9.43
CA PHE A 133 12.98 1.91 -10.14
C PHE A 133 11.78 1.04 -10.53
N VAL A 134 10.83 0.82 -9.61
CA VAL A 134 9.58 0.08 -9.89
C VAL A 134 8.78 0.72 -11.02
N MET A 135 8.66 2.06 -11.02
CA MET A 135 7.98 2.80 -12.10
C MET A 135 8.66 2.60 -13.45
N ASN A 136 9.99 2.75 -13.53
CA ASN A 136 10.73 2.57 -14.78
C ASN A 136 10.69 1.12 -15.26
N LEU A 137 10.80 0.15 -14.35
CA LEU A 137 10.65 -1.26 -14.67
C LEU A 137 9.27 -1.54 -15.28
N THR A 138 8.21 -1.00 -14.69
CA THR A 138 6.83 -1.15 -15.18
C THR A 138 6.67 -0.51 -16.56
N LEU A 139 7.21 0.70 -16.75
CA LEU A 139 7.16 1.43 -18.02
C LEU A 139 7.87 0.68 -19.15
N ILE A 140 9.11 0.26 -18.92
CA ILE A 140 9.93 -0.46 -19.92
C ILE A 140 9.24 -1.76 -20.31
N ASN A 141 8.82 -2.57 -19.34
CA ASN A 141 8.13 -3.83 -19.64
C ASN A 141 6.79 -3.60 -20.34
N GLY A 142 6.04 -2.57 -19.95
CA GLY A 142 4.78 -2.23 -20.60
C GLY A 142 4.94 -1.85 -22.09
N VAL A 143 6.05 -1.17 -22.43
CA VAL A 143 6.36 -0.77 -23.82
C VAL A 143 6.84 -1.97 -24.66
N PHE A 144 7.73 -2.81 -24.12
CA PHE A 144 8.35 -3.88 -24.91
C PHE A 144 7.57 -5.21 -24.91
N LEU A 145 6.94 -5.56 -23.78
CA LEU A 145 6.22 -6.83 -23.62
C LEU A 145 4.70 -6.65 -23.78
N GLY A 146 4.21 -5.41 -23.73
CA GLY A 146 2.79 -5.07 -23.80
C GLY A 146 2.20 -4.73 -22.43
N LEU A 147 1.03 -4.08 -22.46
CA LEU A 147 0.38 -3.52 -21.28
C LEU A 147 0.04 -4.57 -20.23
N GLU A 148 -0.42 -5.75 -20.66
CA GLU A 148 -0.85 -6.85 -19.76
C GLU A 148 0.31 -7.31 -18.86
N TYR A 149 1.47 -7.58 -19.46
CA TYR A 149 2.67 -7.99 -18.74
C TYR A 149 3.27 -6.85 -17.93
N GLY A 150 3.24 -5.62 -18.46
CA GLY A 150 3.68 -4.44 -17.73
C GLY A 150 2.95 -4.28 -16.38
N ILE A 151 1.62 -4.39 -16.39
CA ILE A 151 0.80 -4.31 -15.16
C ILE A 151 1.16 -5.44 -14.19
N LEU A 152 1.25 -6.68 -14.68
CA LEU A 152 1.58 -7.83 -13.83
C LEU A 152 2.95 -7.68 -13.15
N ILE A 153 3.97 -7.31 -13.92
CA ILE A 153 5.34 -7.09 -13.41
C ILE A 153 5.34 -5.93 -12.40
N GLY A 154 4.62 -4.85 -12.67
CA GLY A 154 4.49 -3.72 -11.75
C GLY A 154 3.87 -4.11 -10.41
N ILE A 155 2.80 -4.91 -10.42
CA ILE A 155 2.14 -5.41 -9.21
C ILE A 155 3.10 -6.28 -8.40
N VAL A 156 3.77 -7.24 -9.05
CA VAL A 156 4.71 -8.14 -8.38
C VAL A 156 5.90 -7.36 -7.81
N ALA A 157 6.49 -6.45 -8.57
CA ALA A 157 7.59 -5.62 -8.11
C ALA A 157 7.19 -4.76 -6.91
N ASN A 158 6.01 -4.13 -6.94
CA ASN A 158 5.52 -3.35 -5.82
C ASN A 158 5.23 -4.21 -4.58
N LEU A 159 4.69 -5.43 -4.77
CA LEU A 159 4.47 -6.38 -3.68
C LEU A 159 5.79 -6.81 -3.03
N VAL A 160 6.81 -7.11 -3.83
CA VAL A 160 8.15 -7.45 -3.31
C VAL A 160 8.74 -6.31 -2.50
N VAL A 161 8.62 -5.07 -2.99
CA VAL A 161 9.10 -3.88 -2.26
C VAL A 161 8.32 -3.70 -0.94
N LEU A 162 7.01 -3.86 -0.96
CA LEU A 162 6.17 -3.79 0.24
C LEU A 162 6.56 -4.85 1.27
N LEU A 163 6.75 -6.10 0.82
CA LEU A 163 7.19 -7.21 1.68
C LEU A 163 8.59 -6.98 2.24
N TYR A 164 9.51 -6.46 1.42
CA TYR A 164 10.86 -6.11 1.85
C TYR A 164 10.82 -5.08 2.99
N PHE A 165 10.06 -4.00 2.84
CA PHE A 165 9.90 -3.00 3.90
C PHE A 165 9.22 -3.58 5.13
N SER A 166 8.17 -4.40 4.95
CA SER A 166 7.47 -5.05 6.05
C SER A 166 8.37 -6.01 6.85
N ALA A 167 9.34 -6.68 6.20
CA ALA A 167 10.30 -7.58 6.83
C ALA A 167 11.48 -6.86 7.51
N HIS A 168 11.67 -5.56 7.28
CA HIS A 168 12.77 -4.75 7.81
C HIS A 168 12.23 -3.66 8.75
N PRO A 169 11.70 -4.00 9.94
CA PRO A 169 11.14 -3.02 10.85
C PRO A 169 12.25 -2.12 11.41
N SER A 170 11.97 -0.82 11.51
CA SER A 170 12.86 0.11 12.21
C SER A 170 12.67 -0.02 13.72
N ILE A 171 13.75 -0.36 14.42
CA ILE A 171 13.76 -0.51 15.89
C ILE A 171 14.60 0.63 16.48
N GLN A 172 14.09 1.28 17.53
CA GLN A 172 14.90 2.17 18.37
C GLN A 172 15.34 1.44 19.62
N THR A 173 16.60 1.57 19.97
CA THR A 173 17.18 1.02 21.21
C THR A 173 17.63 2.18 22.09
N LYS A 174 17.15 2.22 23.33
CA LYS A 174 17.63 3.11 24.38
C LYS A 174 18.32 2.26 25.44
N ILE A 175 19.48 2.70 25.91
CA ILE A 175 20.21 2.03 26.99
C ILE A 175 20.16 2.96 28.20
N GLU A 176 19.61 2.48 29.30
CA GLU A 176 19.49 3.23 30.55
C GLU A 176 20.15 2.46 31.69
N GLN A 177 20.70 3.18 32.66
CA GLN A 177 21.29 2.63 33.88
C GLN A 177 20.33 2.86 35.03
N ILE A 178 19.68 1.81 35.52
CA ILE A 178 18.71 1.90 36.63
C ILE A 178 19.26 1.10 37.80
N LYS A 179 19.49 1.75 38.94
CA LYS A 179 20.04 1.13 40.19
C LYS A 179 21.35 0.35 39.96
N GLY A 180 22.26 0.85 39.11
CA GLY A 180 23.53 0.18 38.80
C GLY A 180 23.42 -1.06 37.90
N LYS A 181 22.24 -1.32 37.33
CA LYS A 181 22.01 -2.35 36.31
C LYS A 181 21.75 -1.68 34.96
N THR A 182 22.43 -2.16 33.93
CA THR A 182 22.19 -1.78 32.53
C THR A 182 20.90 -2.43 32.02
N VAL A 183 19.95 -1.58 31.62
CA VAL A 183 18.65 -1.96 31.05
C VAL A 183 18.59 -1.50 29.60
N ILE A 184 18.24 -2.39 28.68
CA ILE A 184 18.01 -2.05 27.27
C ILE A 184 16.50 -1.96 27.03
N ILE A 185 16.03 -0.79 26.61
CA ILE A 185 14.66 -0.56 26.21
C ILE A 185 14.60 -0.60 24.67
N ILE A 186 13.80 -1.52 24.15
CA ILE A 186 13.61 -1.75 22.72
C ILE A 186 12.23 -1.24 22.35
N ILE A 187 12.18 -0.21 21.51
CA ILE A 187 10.95 0.46 21.10
C ILE A 187 10.80 0.25 19.58
N PRO A 188 9.91 -0.65 19.14
CA PRO A 188 9.53 -0.75 17.74
C PRO A 188 8.88 0.56 17.29
N LYS A 189 9.33 1.14 16.18
CA LYS A 189 8.68 2.35 15.62
C LYS A 189 7.33 2.05 14.98
N GLU A 190 7.17 0.82 14.49
CA GLU A 190 6.05 0.38 13.66
C GLU A 190 5.51 -0.95 14.19
N THR A 191 4.28 -1.30 13.77
CA THR A 191 3.71 -2.62 14.06
C THR A 191 4.53 -3.69 13.36
N ILE A 192 4.93 -4.70 14.13
CA ILE A 192 5.73 -5.82 13.63
C ILE A 192 4.77 -6.82 13.00
N ALA A 193 5.04 -7.17 11.74
CA ALA A 193 4.32 -8.24 11.06
C ALA A 193 5.12 -9.56 11.15
N PHE A 194 4.47 -10.69 10.86
CA PHE A 194 5.12 -12.00 10.84
C PHE A 194 6.48 -12.03 10.12
N PRO A 195 6.65 -11.45 8.90
CA PRO A 195 7.93 -11.47 8.19
C PRO A 195 9.09 -10.80 8.94
N ALA A 196 8.77 -9.91 9.88
CA ALA A 196 9.73 -9.15 10.66
C ALA A 196 10.10 -9.82 12.00
N ALA A 197 9.37 -10.85 12.44
CA ALA A 197 9.51 -11.43 13.77
C ALA A 197 10.90 -12.02 14.03
N GLU A 198 11.42 -12.81 13.07
CA GLU A 198 12.76 -13.41 13.19
C GLU A 198 13.86 -12.33 13.17
N ARG A 199 13.68 -11.29 12.35
CA ARG A 199 14.63 -10.20 12.25
C ARG A 199 14.67 -9.33 13.51
N LEU A 200 13.50 -9.07 14.10
CA LEU A 200 13.40 -8.42 15.41
C LEU A 200 14.21 -9.22 16.42
N ARG A 201 13.97 -10.53 16.51
CA ARG A 201 14.68 -11.42 17.41
C ARG A 201 16.20 -11.37 17.19
N ALA A 202 16.67 -11.46 15.95
CA ALA A 202 18.08 -11.40 15.62
C ALA A 202 18.72 -10.04 16.01
N ASN A 203 18.03 -8.93 15.76
CA ASN A 203 18.51 -7.59 16.15
C ASN A 203 18.59 -7.44 17.67
N VAL A 204 17.57 -7.90 18.40
CA VAL A 204 17.55 -7.86 19.87
C VAL A 204 18.70 -8.72 20.46
N MET A 205 18.93 -9.90 19.89
CA MET A 205 20.05 -10.77 20.28
C MET A 205 21.41 -10.14 19.99
N LYS A 206 21.56 -9.43 18.87
CA LYS A 206 22.80 -8.72 18.52
C LYS A 206 23.09 -7.59 19.49
N VAL A 207 22.11 -6.74 19.78
CA VAL A 207 22.24 -5.60 20.70
C VAL A 207 22.56 -6.07 22.14
N SER A 208 21.97 -7.18 22.58
CA SER A 208 22.29 -7.81 23.87
C SER A 208 23.67 -8.49 23.87
N GLY A 209 24.13 -9.04 22.74
CA GLY A 209 25.48 -9.59 22.63
C GLY A 209 26.58 -8.53 22.74
N GLU A 210 26.32 -7.34 22.21
CA GLU A 210 27.25 -6.20 22.24
C GLU A 210 27.29 -5.48 23.61
N ASN A 211 26.25 -5.63 24.44
CA ASN A 211 26.13 -4.95 25.73
C ASN A 211 25.76 -5.95 26.83
N SER A 212 26.63 -6.17 27.81
CA SER A 212 26.34 -7.01 28.97
C SER A 212 25.21 -6.41 29.81
N CYS A 213 23.98 -6.85 29.58
CA CYS A 213 22.79 -6.33 30.27
C CYS A 213 22.11 -7.38 31.12
N ASN A 214 21.43 -6.95 32.19
CA ASN A 214 20.71 -7.85 33.09
C ASN A 214 19.22 -7.91 32.74
N MET A 215 18.69 -6.87 32.11
CA MET A 215 17.27 -6.74 31.82
C MET A 215 17.01 -6.05 30.47
N ILE A 216 16.04 -6.58 29.72
CA ILE A 216 15.57 -6.06 28.44
C ILE A 216 14.09 -5.75 28.55
N ILE A 217 13.69 -4.53 28.21
CA ILE A 217 12.28 -4.10 28.19
C ILE A 217 11.87 -3.91 26.74
N LEU A 218 10.84 -4.64 26.30
CA LEU A 218 10.21 -4.44 24.99
C LEU A 218 8.99 -3.53 25.17
N ASP A 219 9.06 -2.30 24.64
CA ASP A 219 7.94 -1.36 24.67
C ASP A 219 6.95 -1.68 23.54
N CYS A 220 5.77 -2.16 23.91
CA CYS A 220 4.74 -2.60 22.98
C CYS A 220 3.75 -1.48 22.59
N LYS A 221 4.00 -0.21 22.97
CA LYS A 221 3.07 0.91 22.73
C LYS A 221 2.64 1.07 21.25
N ASN A 222 3.53 0.78 20.30
CA ASN A 222 3.28 0.93 18.86
C ASN A 222 2.80 -0.37 18.18
N LEU A 223 2.64 -1.46 18.94
CA LEU A 223 2.21 -2.77 18.42
C LEU A 223 0.68 -2.87 18.47
N LYS A 224 0.02 -2.69 17.32
CA LYS A 224 -1.44 -2.79 17.22
C LYS A 224 -1.93 -4.18 16.82
N ARG A 225 -1.17 -4.85 15.96
CA ARG A 225 -1.41 -6.24 15.53
C ARG A 225 -0.27 -7.11 16.02
N PHE A 226 -0.61 -8.25 16.59
CA PHE A 226 0.33 -9.16 17.20
C PHE A 226 -0.20 -10.57 17.02
N ASP A 227 0.41 -11.32 16.11
CA ASP A 227 -0.03 -12.67 15.75
C ASP A 227 0.71 -13.71 16.61
N VAL A 228 0.16 -14.93 16.65
CA VAL A 228 0.72 -16.05 17.41
C VAL A 228 2.18 -16.30 17.06
N THR A 229 2.56 -16.18 15.78
CA THR A 229 3.93 -16.41 15.34
C THR A 229 4.92 -15.36 15.86
N ILE A 230 4.47 -14.12 16.09
CA ILE A 230 5.28 -13.07 16.70
C ILE A 230 5.46 -13.37 18.19
N ALA A 231 4.38 -13.76 18.85
CA ALA A 231 4.38 -14.16 20.25
C ALA A 231 5.33 -15.34 20.51
N GLU A 232 5.31 -16.36 19.64
CA GLU A 232 6.19 -17.51 19.73
C GLU A 232 7.66 -17.13 19.55
N ASN A 233 7.96 -16.23 18.61
CA ASN A 233 9.31 -15.70 18.42
C ASN A 233 9.83 -14.96 19.65
N ILE A 234 8.98 -14.15 20.30
CA ILE A 234 9.34 -13.43 21.52
C ILE A 234 9.44 -14.42 22.71
N LYS A 235 8.63 -15.47 22.76
CA LYS A 235 8.78 -16.55 23.75
C LYS A 235 10.14 -17.24 23.64
N LEU A 236 10.53 -17.60 22.43
CA LEU A 236 11.84 -18.20 22.16
C LEU A 236 12.97 -17.23 22.51
N LEU A 237 12.80 -15.95 22.24
CA LEU A 237 13.73 -14.91 22.66
C LEU A 237 13.87 -14.85 24.19
N GLY A 238 12.76 -14.91 24.93
CA GLY A 238 12.75 -15.00 26.39
C GLY A 238 13.51 -16.21 26.92
N LYS A 239 13.26 -17.40 26.36
CA LYS A 239 14.00 -18.62 26.73
C LYS A 239 15.51 -18.47 26.52
N ASN A 240 15.94 -17.89 25.40
CA ASN A 240 17.37 -17.68 25.13
C ASN A 240 18.02 -16.71 26.13
N PHE A 241 17.28 -15.70 26.57
CA PHE A 241 17.76 -14.76 27.57
C PHE A 241 17.79 -15.36 28.98
N SER A 242 16.80 -16.18 29.34
CA SER A 242 16.81 -16.90 30.64
C SER A 242 18.02 -17.81 30.79
N VAL A 243 18.46 -18.49 29.73
CA VAL A 243 19.69 -19.31 29.73
C VAL A 243 20.94 -18.46 29.98
N ARG A 244 20.92 -17.17 29.60
CA ARG A 244 22.01 -16.20 29.81
C ARG A 244 21.89 -15.44 31.15
N GLY A 245 20.92 -15.77 31.99
CA GLY A 245 20.64 -15.03 33.22
C GLY A 245 20.07 -13.62 33.00
N GLN A 246 19.51 -13.36 31.82
CA GLN A 246 18.88 -12.08 31.46
C GLN A 246 17.35 -12.21 31.47
N THR A 247 16.65 -11.19 31.93
CA THR A 247 15.17 -11.17 31.94
C THR A 247 14.65 -10.23 30.85
N ILE A 248 13.67 -10.68 30.06
CA ILE A 248 12.95 -9.84 29.09
C ILE A 248 11.51 -9.61 29.56
N VAL A 249 11.04 -8.36 29.51
CA VAL A 249 9.69 -7.96 29.96
C VAL A 249 9.02 -7.12 28.89
N CYS A 250 7.75 -7.39 28.61
CA CYS A 250 6.92 -6.57 27.72
C CYS A 250 6.19 -5.48 28.51
N SER A 251 6.33 -4.21 28.12
CA SER A 251 5.67 -3.05 28.75
C SER A 251 4.72 -2.34 27.77
N ASN A 252 3.74 -1.58 28.27
CA ASN A 252 2.74 -0.84 27.47
C ASN A 252 2.03 -1.67 26.40
N CYS A 253 1.63 -2.90 26.71
CA CYS A 253 0.89 -3.75 25.77
C CYS A 253 -0.57 -3.29 25.61
N CYS A 254 -1.03 -3.13 24.37
CA CYS A 254 -2.46 -2.98 24.08
C CYS A 254 -3.23 -4.29 24.39
N GLU A 255 -4.56 -4.21 24.56
CA GLU A 255 -5.42 -5.37 24.89
C GLU A 255 -5.19 -6.57 23.97
N ASN A 256 -5.14 -6.35 22.65
CA ASN A 256 -4.92 -7.41 21.67
C ASN A 256 -3.56 -8.12 21.88
N VAL A 257 -2.50 -7.35 22.15
CA VAL A 257 -1.15 -7.88 22.40
C VAL A 257 -1.14 -8.67 23.71
N ASN A 258 -1.80 -8.15 24.75
CA ASN A 258 -1.87 -8.78 26.05
C ASN A 258 -2.66 -10.11 26.00
N ALA A 259 -3.77 -10.14 25.25
CA ALA A 259 -4.56 -11.36 25.05
C ALA A 259 -3.73 -12.49 24.42
N VAL A 260 -2.95 -12.17 23.38
CA VAL A 260 -2.10 -13.16 22.70
C VAL A 260 -0.91 -13.58 23.57
N LEU A 261 -0.25 -12.63 24.25
CA LEU A 261 0.87 -12.94 25.15
C LEU A 261 0.44 -13.80 26.35
N LYS A 262 -0.75 -13.56 26.94
CA LYS A 262 -1.26 -14.38 28.04
C LYS A 262 -1.41 -15.85 27.66
N VAL A 263 -1.77 -16.13 26.40
CA VAL A 263 -1.95 -17.50 25.90
C VAL A 263 -0.61 -18.13 25.54
N VAL A 264 0.26 -17.40 24.84
CA VAL A 264 1.47 -17.98 24.24
C VAL A 264 2.69 -17.91 25.16
N ALA A 265 2.86 -16.81 25.90
CA ALA A 265 4.05 -16.51 26.71
C ALA A 265 3.71 -15.69 27.97
N PRO A 266 2.93 -16.26 28.92
CA PRO A 266 2.53 -15.57 30.15
C PRO A 266 3.73 -15.14 31.02
N GLU A 267 4.85 -15.89 30.94
CA GLU A 267 6.10 -15.58 31.66
C GLU A 267 6.69 -14.19 31.35
N LEU A 268 6.31 -13.58 30.22
CA LEU A 268 6.81 -12.28 29.79
C LEU A 268 6.03 -11.08 30.34
N LEU A 269 4.86 -11.35 30.94
CA LEU A 269 3.97 -10.35 31.55
C LEU A 269 4.15 -10.30 33.08
N ASN A 270 4.51 -11.42 33.70
CA ASN A 270 4.50 -11.61 35.15
C ASN A 270 5.86 -11.33 35.83
N VAL A 271 6.32 -10.07 35.75
CA VAL A 271 7.30 -9.53 36.73
C VAL A 271 6.65 -8.48 37.65
N LYS A 272 5.32 -8.27 37.54
CA LYS A 272 4.62 -7.18 38.22
C LYS A 272 3.53 -7.59 39.22
N GLU A 273 3.31 -8.87 39.54
CA GLU A 273 2.33 -9.21 40.58
C GLU A 273 2.89 -9.29 42.01
N ASP A 274 4.21 -9.30 42.21
CA ASP A 274 4.82 -9.29 43.56
C ASP A 274 5.42 -7.92 43.98
N GLU A 275 5.46 -6.91 43.10
CA GLU A 275 5.87 -5.52 43.44
C GLU A 275 4.81 -4.46 43.04
N SER A 276 3.57 -4.89 42.74
CA SER A 276 2.44 -4.02 42.37
C SER A 276 1.90 -3.13 43.49
N ASN A 277 2.47 -3.17 44.71
CA ASN A 277 2.14 -2.20 45.75
C ASN A 277 3.10 -1.01 45.85
N HIS A 278 4.20 -0.94 45.08
CA HIS A 278 5.17 0.18 45.20
C HIS A 278 5.65 0.82 43.88
N ALA A 279 5.16 0.41 42.71
CA ALA A 279 5.63 0.94 41.43
C ALA A 279 4.62 1.82 40.66
N GLU A 280 3.33 1.84 41.04
CA GLU A 280 2.35 2.75 40.43
C GLU A 280 2.61 4.23 40.78
N GLU A 281 3.25 4.52 41.92
CA GLU A 281 3.56 5.90 42.31
C GLU A 281 4.75 6.54 41.57
N ARG A 282 5.66 5.76 40.95
CA ARG A 282 6.88 6.35 40.36
C ARG A 282 6.80 6.63 38.86
N THR A 283 5.83 6.06 38.15
CA THR A 283 5.68 6.34 36.71
C THR A 283 4.82 7.59 36.46
N ALA A 284 4.00 8.00 37.44
CA ALA A 284 3.26 9.26 37.41
C ALA A 284 4.17 10.51 37.61
N TYR A 285 5.31 10.36 38.30
CA TYR A 285 6.19 11.49 38.60
C TYR A 285 7.12 11.92 37.46
N PHE A 286 7.47 11.02 36.52
CA PHE A 286 8.41 11.37 35.44
C PHE A 286 7.75 12.00 34.19
N ILE A 287 6.43 11.94 34.06
CA ILE A 287 5.70 12.56 32.93
C ILE A 287 5.27 13.99 33.26
N CYS A 288 5.34 14.43 34.53
CA CYS A 288 4.97 15.78 34.95
C CYS A 288 6.16 16.78 35.03
N SER A 289 7.41 16.36 34.89
CA SER A 289 8.59 17.26 34.99
C SER A 289 9.27 17.58 33.66
N SER A 290 8.59 17.39 32.52
CA SER A 290 9.11 17.77 31.20
C SER A 290 8.02 18.37 30.33
N ILE A 291 7.36 19.39 30.89
CA ILE A 291 6.91 20.56 30.12
C ILE A 291 8.15 21.31 29.67
#